data_AF-A0A7Y5K1P6-F1
#
_entry.id   AF-A0A7Y5K1P6-F1
#
_cell.length_a   1.000
_cell.length_b   1.000
_cell.length_c   1.000
_cell.angle_alpha   90.00
_cell.angle_beta   90.00
_cell.angle_gamma   90.00
#
_symmetry.space_group_name_H-M   'P 1'
#
loop_
_entity.id
_entity.type
_entity.pdbx_description
1 polymer ?
#
loop_
_entity_poly.entity_id
_entity_poly.type
_entity_poly.pdbx_seq_one_letter_code
_entity_poly.pdbx_strand_id
1 'polypeptide(L)'
;MALTRDQILGAEDRTTVRVEVREWGGHAFLRPLSLAERVELESRKDGATPDAALALTVAFSLCDEQGARLFTEPADITALTQKSAAVLLKLGARVKRMNALTQQDIEDMAGNSAAAPPSSAPTPSPNG
;
A
#
# COMPACT_ATOMS: atom_id res chain seq x y z
N MET A 1 18.18 17.98 4.02
CA MET A 1 17.41 18.92 4.89
C MET A 1 16.48 18.09 5.75
N ALA A 2 16.26 18.46 7.02
CA ALA A 2 15.33 17.76 7.90
C ALA A 2 13.90 18.28 7.68
N LEU A 3 12.90 17.39 7.70
CA LEU A 3 11.49 17.75 7.62
C LEU A 3 11.01 18.32 8.96
N THR A 4 10.11 19.29 8.91
CA THR A 4 9.43 19.79 10.11
C THR A 4 8.25 18.89 10.48
N ARG A 5 7.77 19.00 11.73
CA ARG A 5 6.58 18.28 12.20
C ARG A 5 5.37 18.50 11.28
N ASP A 6 5.14 19.74 10.88
CA ASP A 6 4.00 20.11 10.05
C ASP A 6 4.09 19.50 8.65
N GLN A 7 5.30 19.48 8.07
CA GLN A 7 5.55 18.83 6.78
C GLN A 7 5.31 17.31 6.82
N ILE A 8 5.65 16.65 7.94
CA ILE A 8 5.41 15.20 8.10
C ILE A 8 3.91 14.91 8.29
N LEU A 9 3.21 15.72 9.08
CA LEU A 9 1.78 15.50 9.37
C LEU A 9 0.87 15.94 8.24
N GLY A 10 1.32 16.88 7.40
CA GLY A 10 0.59 17.35 6.21
C GLY A 10 0.96 16.63 4.92
N ALA A 11 1.88 15.67 4.95
CA ALA A 11 2.24 14.89 3.78
C ALA A 11 1.08 13.98 3.34
N GLU A 12 0.79 13.96 2.04
CA GLU A 12 -0.26 13.13 1.47
C GLU A 12 0.31 11.76 1.04
N ASP A 13 0.65 10.92 2.01
CA ASP A 13 1.29 9.61 1.78
C ASP A 13 0.30 8.51 1.35
N ARG A 14 -0.97 8.88 1.12
CA ARG A 14 -2.08 7.93 1.02
C ARG A 14 -2.87 8.08 -0.27
N THR A 15 -2.18 7.90 -1.39
CA THR A 15 -2.82 8.02 -2.71
C THR A 15 -3.84 6.90 -2.94
N THR A 16 -5.05 7.31 -3.30
CA THR A 16 -6.15 6.41 -3.67
C THR A 16 -5.96 5.90 -5.10
N VAL A 17 -6.19 4.61 -5.31
CA VAL A 17 -6.08 3.92 -6.61
C VAL A 17 -7.44 3.41 -7.05
N ARG A 18 -7.85 3.78 -8.26
CA ARG A 18 -9.07 3.27 -8.90
C ARG A 18 -8.81 1.90 -9.54
N VAL A 19 -9.64 0.92 -9.22
CA VAL A 19 -9.59 -0.43 -9.77
C VAL A 19 -10.89 -0.76 -10.47
N GLU A 20 -10.83 -1.15 -11.74
CA GLU A 20 -12.00 -1.62 -12.47
C GLU A 20 -12.45 -3.00 -12.00
N VAL A 21 -13.75 -3.12 -11.71
CA VAL A 21 -14.41 -4.35 -11.27
C VAL A 21 -15.61 -4.59 -12.19
N ARG A 22 -15.35 -5.22 -13.34
CA ARG A 22 -16.36 -5.52 -14.36
C ARG A 22 -17.49 -6.39 -13.80
N GLU A 23 -17.14 -7.31 -12.92
CA GLU A 23 -18.08 -8.19 -12.21
C GLU A 23 -19.11 -7.42 -11.37
N TRP A 24 -18.81 -6.19 -10.97
CA TRP A 24 -19.72 -5.30 -10.25
C TRP A 24 -20.25 -4.16 -11.13
N GLY A 25 -19.91 -4.15 -12.42
CA GLY A 25 -20.36 -3.13 -13.37
C GLY A 25 -19.77 -1.74 -13.13
N GLY A 26 -18.63 -1.63 -12.44
CA GLY A 26 -18.09 -0.32 -12.06
C GLY A 26 -16.63 -0.33 -11.61
N HIS A 27 -16.28 0.68 -10.82
CA HIS A 27 -14.94 0.84 -10.26
C HIS A 27 -15.00 0.91 -8.75
N ALA A 28 -13.98 0.36 -8.10
CA ALA A 28 -13.76 0.48 -6.68
C ALA A 28 -12.51 1.33 -6.44
N PHE A 29 -12.49 2.11 -5.37
CA PHE A 29 -11.30 2.84 -4.95
C PHE A 29 -10.66 2.11 -3.78
N LEU A 30 -9.33 1.98 -3.84
CA LEU A 30 -8.52 1.38 -2.80
C LEU A 30 -7.52 2.41 -2.31
N ARG A 31 -7.31 2.49 -1.00
CA ARG A 31 -6.25 3.32 -0.41
C ARG A 31 -5.33 2.52 0.51
N PRO A 32 -4.06 2.91 0.67
CA PRO A 32 -3.18 2.27 1.64
C PRO A 32 -3.71 2.47 3.07
N LEU A 33 -3.43 1.50 3.94
CA LEU A 33 -3.81 1.57 5.36
C LEU A 33 -2.85 2.49 6.10
N SER A 34 -3.36 3.34 7.00
CA SER A 34 -2.50 3.97 8.00
C SER A 34 -1.97 2.94 8.99
N LEU A 35 -0.94 3.31 9.76
CA LEU A 35 -0.43 2.45 10.83
C LEU A 35 -1.52 2.06 11.84
N ALA A 36 -2.35 3.01 12.27
CA ALA A 36 -3.44 2.75 13.21
C ALA A 36 -4.44 1.72 12.66
N GLU A 37 -4.83 1.88 11.39
CA GLU A 37 -5.74 0.94 10.74
C GLU A 37 -5.11 -0.43 10.51
N ARG A 38 -3.79 -0.49 10.26
CA ARG A 38 -3.06 -1.74 10.12
C ARG A 38 -3.02 -2.50 11.45
N VAL A 39 -2.77 -1.80 12.56
CA VAL A 39 -2.83 -2.43 13.90
C VAL A 39 -4.23 -2.92 14.23
N GLU A 40 -5.26 -2.10 13.95
CA GLU A 40 -6.66 -2.51 14.14
C GLU A 40 -7.00 -3.74 13.28
N LEU A 41 -6.59 -3.74 12.01
CA LEU A 41 -6.81 -4.86 11.09
C LEU A 41 -6.15 -6.14 11.63
N GLU A 42 -4.90 -6.09 12.07
CA GLU A 42 -4.20 -7.26 12.61
C GLU A 42 -4.88 -7.76 13.89
N SER A 43 -5.32 -6.85 14.77
CA SER A 43 -6.08 -7.25 15.97
C SER A 43 -7.43 -7.90 15.62
N ARG A 44 -8.12 -7.46 14.56
CA ARG A 44 -9.39 -8.06 14.11
C ARG A 44 -9.18 -9.37 13.33
N LYS A 45 -7.99 -9.59 12.79
CA LYS A 45 -7.62 -10.84 12.10
C LYS A 45 -7.22 -11.94 13.08
N ASP A 46 -6.87 -11.58 14.32
CA ASP A 46 -6.61 -12.57 15.36
C ASP A 46 -7.86 -13.44 15.60
N GLY A 47 -7.73 -14.75 15.39
CA GLY A 47 -8.84 -15.70 15.45
C GLY A 47 -9.79 -15.71 14.23
N ALA A 48 -9.56 -14.88 13.22
CA ALA A 48 -10.36 -14.87 11.99
C ALA A 48 -9.95 -16.01 11.03
N THR A 49 -10.93 -16.56 10.30
CA THR A 49 -10.65 -17.48 9.19
C THR A 49 -9.90 -16.77 8.06
N PRO A 50 -9.15 -17.48 7.19
CA PRO A 50 -8.45 -16.85 6.07
C PRO A 50 -9.38 -16.02 5.16
N ASP A 51 -10.61 -16.50 4.93
CA ASP A 51 -11.63 -15.77 4.15
C ASP A 51 -12.10 -14.49 4.85
N ALA A 52 -12.36 -14.56 6.16
CA ALA A 52 -12.73 -13.39 6.95
C ALA A 52 -11.59 -12.36 7.01
N ALA A 53 -10.35 -12.83 7.16
CA ALA A 53 -9.15 -11.99 7.15
C ALA A 53 -8.94 -11.30 5.79
N LEU A 54 -9.25 -11.98 4.68
CA LEU A 54 -9.22 -11.39 3.34
C LEU A 54 -10.30 -10.31 3.20
N ALA A 55 -11.54 -10.61 3.60
CA ALA A 55 -12.65 -9.66 3.55
C ALA A 55 -12.36 -8.42 4.40
N LEU A 56 -11.82 -8.59 5.62
CA LEU A 56 -11.36 -7.49 6.48
C LEU A 56 -10.30 -6.63 5.81
N THR A 57 -9.29 -7.26 5.20
CA THR A 57 -8.20 -6.54 4.50
C THR A 57 -8.75 -5.66 3.37
N VAL A 58 -9.69 -6.20 2.59
CA VAL A 58 -10.32 -5.47 1.49
C VAL A 58 -11.26 -4.38 2.01
N ALA A 59 -12.06 -4.66 3.03
CA ALA A 59 -13.00 -3.71 3.64
C ALA A 59 -12.30 -2.46 4.18
N PHE A 60 -11.14 -2.64 4.83
CA PHE A 60 -10.38 -1.52 5.38
C PHE A 60 -9.74 -0.61 4.32
N SER A 61 -9.45 -1.16 3.14
CA SER A 61 -8.80 -0.45 2.05
C SER A 61 -9.81 0.13 1.04
N LEU A 62 -11.01 -0.44 0.95
CA LEU A 62 -12.10 0.07 0.12
C LEU A 62 -12.58 1.43 0.62
N CYS A 63 -12.53 2.41 -0.27
CA CYS A 63 -12.95 3.77 -0.01
C CYS A 63 -13.77 4.35 -1.17
N ASP A 64 -14.35 5.52 -0.95
CA ASP A 64 -14.87 6.38 -2.01
C ASP A 64 -13.74 7.21 -2.68
N GLU A 65 -14.13 8.11 -3.58
CA GLU A 65 -13.23 9.02 -4.31
C GLU A 65 -12.50 10.02 -3.39
N GLN A 66 -13.08 10.35 -2.24
CA GLN A 66 -12.50 11.23 -1.23
C GLN A 66 -11.62 10.46 -0.23
N GLY A 67 -11.53 9.13 -0.35
CA GLY A 67 -10.72 8.29 0.53
C GLY A 67 -11.40 7.92 1.85
N ALA A 68 -12.69 8.23 2.02
CA ALA A 68 -13.45 7.78 3.18
C ALA A 68 -13.81 6.29 3.03
N ARG A 69 -13.67 5.53 4.11
CA ARG A 69 -13.84 4.07 4.09
C ARG A 69 -15.31 3.73 3.90
N LEU A 70 -15.61 2.81 2.97
CA LEU A 70 -16.99 2.42 2.66
C LEU A 70 -17.60 1.43 3.66
N PHE A 71 -16.77 0.58 4.27
CA PHE A 71 -17.23 -0.51 5.13
C PHE A 71 -16.66 -0.34 6.53
N THR A 72 -17.50 0.08 7.48
CA THR A 72 -17.11 0.34 8.88
C THR A 72 -17.83 -0.59 9.86
N GLU A 73 -19.03 -1.06 9.52
CA GLU A 73 -19.85 -1.91 10.38
C GLU A 73 -19.44 -3.40 10.26
N PRO A 74 -19.53 -4.18 11.35
CA PRO A 74 -19.23 -5.62 11.31
C PRO A 74 -20.20 -6.42 10.40
N ALA A 75 -21.44 -5.96 10.25
CA ALA A 75 -22.43 -6.59 9.37
C ALA A 75 -22.02 -6.49 7.89
N ASP A 76 -21.43 -5.36 7.50
CA ASP A 76 -20.95 -5.12 6.14
C ASP A 76 -19.78 -6.03 5.76
N ILE A 77 -18.85 -6.24 6.71
CA ILE A 77 -17.73 -7.16 6.53
C ILE A 77 -18.25 -8.58 6.30
N THR A 78 -19.29 -8.98 7.05
CA THR A 78 -19.95 -10.27 6.84
C THR A 78 -20.59 -10.35 5.46
N ALA A 79 -21.28 -9.29 5.01
CA ALA A 79 -21.86 -9.24 3.67
C ALA A 79 -20.81 -9.32 2.56
N LEU A 80 -19.63 -8.71 2.75
CA LEU A 80 -18.51 -8.81 1.83
C LEU A 80 -18.04 -10.26 1.65
N THR A 81 -17.99 -11.07 2.72
CA THR A 81 -17.58 -12.49 2.61
C THR A 81 -18.49 -13.31 1.68
N GLN A 82 -19.73 -12.88 1.46
CA GLN A 82 -20.69 -13.54 0.58
C GLN A 82 -20.60 -13.09 -0.89
N LYS A 83 -19.70 -12.15 -1.21
CA LYS A 83 -19.45 -11.69 -2.58
C LYS A 83 -18.51 -12.66 -3.33
N SER A 84 -18.24 -12.33 -4.59
CA SER A 84 -17.33 -13.12 -5.44
C SER A 84 -15.92 -13.20 -4.83
N ALA A 85 -15.51 -14.42 -4.44
CA ALA A 85 -14.18 -14.69 -3.92
C ALA A 85 -13.08 -14.28 -4.90
N ALA A 86 -13.28 -14.45 -6.22
CA ALA A 86 -12.32 -14.05 -7.24
C ALA A 86 -12.08 -12.53 -7.23
N VAL A 87 -13.14 -11.73 -7.07
CA VAL A 87 -13.04 -10.28 -6.97
C VAL A 87 -12.30 -9.87 -5.70
N LEU A 88 -12.66 -10.47 -4.55
CA LEU A 88 -12.02 -10.17 -3.28
C LEU A 88 -10.53 -10.56 -3.26
N LEU A 89 -10.16 -11.68 -3.86
CA LEU A 89 -8.76 -12.09 -4.00
C LEU A 89 -7.98 -11.09 -4.88
N LYS A 90 -8.56 -10.63 -5.99
CA LYS A 90 -7.97 -9.62 -6.88
C LYS A 90 -7.73 -8.30 -6.14
N LEU A 91 -8.75 -7.81 -5.43
CA LEU A 91 -8.65 -6.58 -4.64
C LEU A 91 -7.65 -6.75 -3.50
N GLY A 92 -7.75 -7.84 -2.73
CA GLY A 92 -6.85 -8.12 -1.61
C GLY A 92 -5.38 -8.20 -2.04
N ALA A 93 -5.08 -8.78 -3.20
CA ALA A 93 -3.72 -8.79 -3.75
C ALA A 93 -3.22 -7.37 -4.08
N ARG A 94 -4.08 -6.48 -4.60
CA ARG A 94 -3.75 -5.07 -4.84
C ARG A 94 -3.48 -4.34 -3.52
N VAL A 95 -4.36 -4.52 -2.52
CA VAL A 95 -4.18 -3.95 -1.18
C VAL A 95 -2.85 -4.42 -0.58
N LYS A 96 -2.56 -5.72 -0.62
CA LYS A 96 -1.29 -6.25 -0.11
C LYS A 96 -0.08 -5.62 -0.78
N ARG A 97 -0.08 -5.46 -2.10
CA ARG A 97 1.02 -4.79 -2.82
C ARG A 97 1.18 -3.32 -2.40
N MET A 98 0.09 -2.59 -2.25
CA MET A 98 0.12 -1.18 -1.80
C MET A 98 0.68 -1.04 -0.37
N ASN A 99 0.43 -2.02 0.49
CA ASN A 99 0.89 -2.01 1.88
C ASN A 99 2.23 -2.75 2.10
N ALA A 100 2.74 -3.44 1.08
CA ALA A 100 4.02 -4.15 1.11
C ALA A 100 5.19 -3.28 0.65
N LEU A 101 4.96 -2.30 -0.23
CA LEU A 101 5.97 -1.31 -0.63
C LEU A 101 6.58 -0.61 0.59
N THR A 102 5.82 -0.36 1.67
CA THR A 102 6.38 0.19 2.92
C THR A 102 7.34 -0.72 3.68
N GLN A 103 7.45 -2.02 3.34
CA GLN A 103 8.38 -2.95 4.00
C GLN A 103 9.47 -3.44 3.04
N GLN A 104 9.17 -3.58 1.74
CA GLN A 104 10.15 -3.93 0.72
C GLN A 104 11.01 -2.74 0.27
N ASP A 105 10.50 -1.50 0.27
CA ASP A 105 11.31 -0.29 0.02
C ASP A 105 12.31 0.00 1.16
N ILE A 106 12.11 -0.57 2.36
CA ILE A 106 13.08 -0.44 3.47
C ILE A 106 14.38 -1.19 3.15
N GLU A 107 14.31 -2.32 2.44
CA GLU A 107 15.50 -3.08 2.02
C GLU A 107 16.15 -2.52 0.75
N ASP A 108 15.40 -1.90 -0.17
CA ASP A 108 15.96 -1.27 -1.39
C ASP A 108 16.61 0.10 -1.10
N MET A 109 16.11 0.86 -0.10
CA MET A 109 16.74 2.13 0.33
C MET A 109 18.02 1.94 1.17
N ALA A 110 18.24 0.78 1.77
CA ALA A 110 19.48 0.48 2.50
C ALA A 110 20.64 0.07 1.56
N GLY A 111 20.37 -0.19 0.27
CA GLY A 111 21.32 -0.83 -0.64
C GLY A 111 22.06 0.07 -1.65
N ASN A 112 21.66 1.33 -1.88
CA ASN A 112 22.26 2.15 -2.96
C ASN A 112 22.98 3.43 -2.52
N SER A 113 23.55 3.45 -1.32
CA SER A 113 24.46 4.54 -0.93
C SER A 113 25.91 4.24 -1.35
N ALA A 114 26.35 4.98 -2.37
CA ALA A 114 27.73 5.33 -2.72
C ALA A 114 28.61 4.31 -3.51
N ALA A 115 28.77 4.59 -4.80
CA ALA A 115 30.10 4.86 -5.37
C ALA A 115 29.98 5.85 -6.53
N ALA A 116 30.27 7.13 -6.25
CA ALA A 116 30.50 8.15 -7.28
C ALA A 116 31.78 7.83 -8.08
N PRO A 117 31.88 8.24 -9.35
CA PRO A 117 33.02 7.93 -10.22
C PRO A 117 34.21 8.85 -9.91
N PRO A 118 35.46 8.37 -9.85
CA PRO A 118 36.59 9.28 -9.95
C PRO A 118 36.83 9.62 -11.42
N SER A 119 36.23 10.73 -11.86
CA SER A 119 36.80 11.53 -12.95
C SER A 119 38.14 12.07 -12.49
N SER A 120 39.23 11.61 -13.10
CA SER A 120 40.51 12.32 -13.16
C SER A 120 41.25 11.90 -14.43
N ALA A 121 41.07 12.66 -15.50
CA ALA A 121 42.14 12.90 -16.49
C ALA A 121 42.67 14.31 -16.19
N PRO A 122 44.00 14.54 -16.20
CA PRO A 122 44.67 14.88 -17.46
C PRO A 122 46.10 14.29 -17.67
N THR A 123 46.40 13.94 -18.93
CA THR A 123 47.63 14.02 -19.78
C THR A 123 49.02 14.40 -19.20
N PRO A 124 50.17 14.29 -19.94
CA PRO A 124 50.61 13.43 -21.07
C PRO A 124 52.06 12.86 -20.90
N SER A 125 52.52 11.92 -21.75
CA SER A 125 53.85 11.96 -22.43
C SER A 125 54.18 10.66 -23.20
N PRO A 126 54.74 10.75 -24.43
CA PRO A 126 55.17 9.61 -25.23
C PRO A 126 56.65 9.28 -24.98
N ASN A 127 57.02 8.00 -24.96
CA ASN A 127 58.40 7.59 -25.25
C ASN A 127 58.45 6.13 -25.71
N GLY A 128 59.09 5.88 -26.86
CA GLY A 128 59.39 4.54 -27.42
C GLY A 128 58.92 4.36 -28.84
#